data_AF-A0A949CHV7-F1
#
_entry.id   AF-A0A949CHV7-F1
#
_cell.length_a   1.000
_cell.length_b   1.000
_cell.length_c   1.000
_cell.angle_alpha   90.00
_cell.angle_beta   90.00
_cell.angle_gamma   90.00
#
_symmetry.space_group_name_H-M   'P 1'
#
loop_
_entity.id
_entity.type
_entity.pdbx_description
1 polymer ?
#
loop_
_entity_poly.entity_id
_entity_poly.type
_entity_poly.pdbx_seq_one_letter_code
_entity_poly.pdbx_strand_id
1 'polypeptide(L)'
;MNAATASEIARLETMTITKVIERFESLFGEKCRSRNKRYLIRRIAWRLQANAEGDLSERARARAAELALDSEVRVTPPRETIQPRLVTSDVQSRPALDQRLPPPGSMLHREYKGRQTKTNYSNRARRWPTRSPDPTSPDSYSLE
;
A
#
# COMPACT_ATOMS: atom_id res chain seq x y z
N MET A 1 -21.91 2.89 13.49
CA MET A 1 -21.86 1.49 13.02
C MET A 1 -22.99 0.74 13.70
N ASN A 2 -23.91 0.17 12.91
CA ASN A 2 -25.05 -0.56 13.46
C ASN A 2 -24.59 -1.80 14.26
N ALA A 3 -25.19 -2.06 15.42
CA ALA A 3 -24.77 -3.17 16.29
C ALA A 3 -24.85 -4.54 15.60
N ALA A 4 -25.86 -4.71 14.72
CA ALA A 4 -26.02 -5.92 13.91
C ALA A 4 -24.84 -6.16 12.96
N THR A 5 -24.32 -5.11 12.29
CA THR A 5 -23.19 -5.26 11.36
C THR A 5 -21.89 -5.59 12.09
N ALA A 6 -21.66 -5.00 13.27
CA ALA A 6 -20.50 -5.31 14.09
C ALA A 6 -20.49 -6.78 14.56
N SER A 7 -21.65 -7.30 14.98
CA SER A 7 -21.79 -8.71 15.42
C SER A 7 -21.50 -9.71 14.29
N GLU A 8 -21.97 -9.43 13.08
CA GLU A 8 -21.74 -10.30 11.92
C GLU A 8 -20.26 -10.27 11.48
N ILE A 9 -19.59 -9.12 11.59
CA ILE A 9 -18.15 -9.03 11.28
C ILE A 9 -17.32 -9.85 12.28
N ALA A 10 -17.63 -9.74 13.59
CA ALA A 10 -16.97 -10.55 14.62
C ALA A 10 -17.18 -12.06 14.38
N ARG A 11 -18.38 -12.44 13.93
CA ARG A 11 -18.68 -13.83 13.52
C ARG A 11 -17.82 -14.28 12.33
N LEU A 12 -17.62 -13.43 11.32
CA LEU A 12 -16.78 -13.77 10.15
C LEU A 12 -15.29 -13.91 10.50
N GLU A 13 -14.81 -13.19 11.51
CA GLU A 13 -13.43 -13.31 11.98
C GLU A 13 -13.13 -14.68 12.59
N THR A 14 -14.10 -15.31 13.23
CA THR A 14 -13.94 -16.65 13.85
C THR A 14 -14.18 -17.80 12.88
N MET A 15 -14.88 -17.56 11.76
CA MET A 15 -15.20 -18.60 10.76
C MET A 15 -14.00 -19.06 9.92
N THR A 16 -14.12 -20.24 9.32
CA THR A 16 -13.17 -20.72 8.30
C THR A 16 -13.30 -19.91 7.01
N ILE A 17 -12.24 -19.89 6.21
CA ILE A 17 -12.25 -19.11 4.97
C ILE A 17 -13.29 -19.59 3.96
N THR A 18 -13.60 -20.88 3.94
CA THR A 18 -14.66 -21.46 3.10
C THR A 18 -16.02 -20.85 3.41
N LYS A 19 -16.38 -20.76 4.70
CA LYS A 19 -17.62 -20.12 5.15
C LYS A 19 -17.67 -18.63 4.84
N VAL A 20 -16.52 -17.94 4.93
CA VAL A 20 -16.42 -16.52 4.54
C VAL A 20 -16.63 -16.35 3.03
N ILE A 21 -16.14 -17.29 2.21
CA ILE A 21 -16.38 -17.29 0.76
C ILE A 21 -17.86 -17.55 0.47
N GLU A 22 -18.47 -18.58 1.07
CA GLU A 22 -19.91 -18.86 0.90
C GLU A 22 -20.77 -17.63 1.27
N ARG A 23 -20.42 -16.95 2.37
CA ARG A 23 -21.11 -15.73 2.77
C ARG A 23 -20.91 -14.58 1.78
N PHE A 24 -19.72 -14.44 1.23
CA PHE A 24 -19.44 -13.48 0.17
C PHE A 24 -20.29 -13.78 -1.07
N GLU A 25 -20.27 -15.02 -1.56
CA GLU A 25 -21.01 -15.43 -2.76
C GLU A 25 -22.53 -15.26 -2.57
N SER A 26 -23.06 -15.54 -1.37
CA SER A 26 -24.47 -15.30 -1.04
C SER A 26 -24.87 -13.82 -1.05
N LEU A 27 -23.97 -12.91 -0.64
CA LEU A 27 -24.26 -11.47 -0.58
C LEU A 27 -24.04 -10.75 -1.91
N PHE A 28 -23.09 -11.23 -2.72
CA PHE A 28 -22.70 -10.59 -3.99
C PHE A 28 -23.26 -11.31 -5.22
N GLY A 29 -23.67 -12.58 -5.11
CA GLY A 29 -24.18 -13.38 -6.24
C GLY A 29 -23.09 -13.81 -7.24
N GLU A 30 -21.82 -13.54 -6.94
CA GLU A 30 -20.68 -13.80 -7.81
C GLU A 30 -19.69 -14.75 -7.13
N LYS A 31 -19.06 -15.62 -7.93
CA LYS A 31 -18.03 -16.55 -7.43
C LYS A 31 -16.78 -15.80 -6.98
N CYS A 32 -16.27 -16.14 -5.80
CA CYS A 32 -15.12 -15.45 -5.25
C CYS A 32 -13.81 -15.84 -5.97
N ARG A 33 -13.05 -14.84 -6.43
CA ARG A 33 -11.74 -15.04 -7.10
C ARG A 33 -10.55 -15.05 -6.12
N SER A 34 -10.74 -14.55 -4.90
CA SER A 34 -9.67 -14.37 -3.91
C SER A 34 -9.89 -15.23 -2.66
N ARG A 35 -8.80 -15.81 -2.15
CA ARG A 35 -8.75 -16.53 -0.87
C ARG A 35 -8.11 -15.70 0.25
N ASN A 36 -8.18 -14.37 0.18
CA ASN A 36 -7.69 -13.51 1.27
C ASN A 36 -8.83 -13.21 2.26
N LYS A 37 -8.82 -13.87 3.43
CA LYS A 37 -9.89 -13.74 4.43
C LYS A 37 -10.14 -12.29 4.87
N ARG A 38 -9.08 -11.53 5.20
CA ARG A 38 -9.22 -10.12 5.63
C ARG A 38 -9.84 -9.24 4.55
N TYR A 39 -9.49 -9.48 3.29
CA TYR A 39 -10.10 -8.78 2.16
C TYR A 39 -11.60 -9.07 2.05
N LEU A 40 -12.01 -10.35 2.16
CA LEU A 40 -13.41 -10.75 2.08
C LEU A 40 -14.24 -10.17 3.22
N ILE A 41 -13.72 -10.21 4.45
CA ILE A 41 -14.39 -9.63 5.62
C ILE A 41 -14.64 -8.13 5.40
N ARG A 42 -13.66 -7.37 4.91
CA ARG A 42 -13.86 -5.94 4.61
C ARG A 42 -14.93 -5.71 3.54
N ARG A 43 -14.92 -6.50 2.46
CA ARG A 43 -15.93 -6.39 1.39
C ARG A 43 -17.33 -6.68 1.90
N ILE A 44 -17.50 -7.75 2.68
CA ILE A 44 -18.76 -8.12 3.30
C ILE A 44 -19.22 -7.03 4.27
N ALA A 45 -18.32 -6.53 5.13
CA ALA A 45 -18.61 -5.47 6.09
C ALA A 45 -19.19 -4.22 5.40
N TRP A 46 -18.56 -3.76 4.32
CA TRP A 46 -19.05 -2.62 3.54
C TRP A 46 -20.42 -2.87 2.92
N ARG A 47 -20.66 -4.07 2.39
CA ARG A 47 -21.96 -4.41 1.80
C ARG A 47 -23.06 -4.44 2.87
N LEU A 48 -22.79 -5.04 4.02
CA LEU A 48 -23.73 -5.07 5.15
C LEU A 48 -24.02 -3.67 5.67
N GLN A 49 -23.00 -2.81 5.74
CA GLN A 49 -23.17 -1.42 6.14
C GLN A 49 -24.05 -0.64 5.15
N ALA A 50 -23.76 -0.72 3.85
CA ALA A 50 -24.56 -0.07 2.81
C ALA A 50 -26.01 -0.55 2.80
N ASN A 51 -26.24 -1.85 3.00
CA ASN A 51 -27.59 -2.41 3.08
C ASN A 51 -28.38 -1.88 4.30
N ALA A 52 -27.70 -1.60 5.42
CA ALA A 52 -28.32 -1.16 6.66
C ALA A 52 -28.53 0.36 6.73
N GLU A 53 -27.61 1.13 6.15
CA GLU A 53 -27.66 2.61 6.15
C GLU A 53 -28.40 3.17 4.93
N GLY A 54 -28.74 2.31 3.97
CA GLY A 54 -29.24 2.70 2.66
C GLY A 54 -28.09 2.95 1.69
N ASP A 55 -28.27 2.57 0.42
CA ASP A 55 -27.30 2.87 -0.62
C ASP A 55 -27.19 4.39 -0.83
N LEU A 56 -26.28 4.83 -1.71
CA LEU A 56 -26.14 6.22 -2.12
C LEU A 56 -27.51 6.82 -2.45
N SER A 57 -27.85 7.92 -1.77
CA SER A 57 -29.05 8.69 -2.06
C SER A 57 -29.08 9.08 -3.54
N GLU A 58 -30.27 9.30 -4.06
CA GLU A 58 -30.45 9.64 -5.48
C GLU A 58 -29.61 10.87 -5.89
N ARG A 59 -29.52 11.86 -4.99
CA ARG A 59 -28.63 13.02 -5.12
C ARG A 59 -27.15 12.65 -5.16
N ALA A 60 -26.71 11.70 -4.33
CA ALA A 60 -25.33 11.24 -4.33
C ALA A 60 -25.00 10.44 -5.60
N ARG A 61 -25.94 9.65 -6.13
CA ARG A 61 -25.79 8.98 -7.44
C ARG A 61 -25.72 9.97 -8.59
N ALA A 62 -26.58 10.98 -8.62
CA ALA A 62 -26.55 12.03 -9.64
C ALA A 62 -25.20 12.78 -9.63
N ARG A 63 -24.75 13.19 -8.45
CA ARG A 63 -23.45 13.87 -8.30
C ARG A 63 -22.26 12.97 -8.64
N ALA A 64 -22.32 11.68 -8.32
CA ALA A 64 -21.30 10.72 -8.72
C ALA A 64 -21.26 10.54 -10.26
N ALA A 65 -22.42 10.55 -10.93
CA ALA A 65 -22.50 10.50 -12.38
C ALA A 65 -21.93 11.76 -13.04
N GLU A 66 -22.26 12.94 -12.51
CA GLU A 66 -21.66 14.23 -12.93
C GLU A 66 -20.13 14.18 -12.80
N LEU A 67 -19.61 13.77 -11.64
CA LEU A 67 -18.16 13.67 -11.41
C LEU A 67 -17.47 12.60 -12.27
N ALA A 68 -18.17 11.52 -12.63
CA ALA A 68 -17.63 10.49 -13.51
C ALA A 68 -17.48 10.98 -14.96
N LEU A 69 -18.38 11.86 -15.41
CA LEU A 69 -18.29 12.52 -16.71
C LEU A 69 -17.10 13.50 -16.77
N ASP A 70 -16.90 14.26 -15.69
CA ASP A 70 -15.81 15.24 -15.57
C ASP A 70 -14.45 14.61 -15.30
N SER A 71 -14.40 13.34 -14.90
CA SER A 71 -13.15 12.62 -14.71
C SER A 71 -12.66 12.07 -16.05
N GLU A 72 -11.67 12.73 -16.66
CA GLU A 72 -10.87 12.06 -17.69
C GLU A 72 -10.30 10.78 -17.08
N VAL A 73 -10.80 9.63 -17.55
CA VAL A 73 -10.32 8.32 -17.10
C VAL A 73 -8.82 8.30 -17.37
N ARG A 74 -8.00 8.27 -16.32
CA ARG A 74 -6.57 8.00 -16.44
C ARG A 74 -6.40 6.56 -16.89
N VAL A 75 -6.44 6.34 -18.20
CA VAL A 75 -6.12 5.06 -18.81
C VAL A 75 -4.61 4.90 -18.72
N THR A 76 -4.15 3.75 -18.20
CA THR A 76 -2.75 3.39 -18.35
C THR A 76 -2.50 3.21 -19.84
N PRO A 77 -1.60 4.00 -20.47
CA PRO A 77 -1.35 3.86 -21.90
C PRO A 77 -0.96 2.40 -22.20
N PRO A 78 -1.41 1.83 -23.34
CA PRO A 78 -1.03 0.49 -23.75
C PRO A 78 0.49 0.34 -23.63
N ARG A 79 0.92 -0.73 -22.95
CA ARG A 79 2.34 -1.01 -22.80
C ARG A 79 2.87 -1.36 -24.19
N GLU A 80 3.49 -0.39 -24.86
CA GLU A 80 4.25 -0.67 -26.07
C GLU A 80 5.22 -1.80 -25.74
N THR A 81 5.19 -2.88 -26.53
CA THR A 81 6.22 -3.89 -26.50
C THR A 81 7.49 -3.23 -27.02
N ILE A 82 8.18 -2.52 -26.14
CA ILE A 82 9.52 -2.01 -26.38
C ILE A 82 10.37 -3.25 -26.65
N GLN A 83 10.61 -3.55 -27.93
CA GLN A 83 11.71 -4.43 -28.29
C GLN A 83 12.95 -3.85 -27.60
N PRO A 84 13.75 -4.66 -26.90
CA PRO A 84 14.93 -4.15 -26.22
C PRO A 84 15.87 -3.63 -27.29
N ARG A 85 15.80 -2.32 -27.59
CA ARG A 85 16.89 -1.63 -28.23
C ARG A 85 18.04 -1.81 -27.25
N LEU A 86 19.10 -2.49 -27.68
CA LEU A 86 20.37 -2.55 -26.98
C LEU A 86 20.84 -1.10 -26.84
N VAL A 87 20.40 -0.44 -25.76
CA VAL A 87 21.02 0.77 -25.28
C VAL A 87 22.35 0.30 -24.75
N THR A 88 23.39 0.50 -25.55
CA THR A 88 24.74 0.61 -25.01
C THR A 88 24.66 1.77 -24.03
N SER A 89 24.45 1.46 -22.76
CA SER A 89 24.53 2.46 -21.70
C SER A 89 25.95 2.98 -21.72
N ASP A 90 26.14 4.17 -22.30
CA ASP A 90 27.39 4.88 -22.08
C ASP A 90 27.47 5.14 -20.57
N VAL A 91 28.44 4.51 -19.92
CA VAL A 91 28.59 4.38 -18.45
C VAL A 91 28.91 5.74 -17.79
N GLN A 92 28.86 6.84 -18.55
CA GLN A 92 29.43 8.14 -18.17
C GLN A 92 28.40 9.23 -17.86
N SER A 93 27.08 9.00 -17.92
CA SER A 93 26.13 10.00 -17.39
C SER A 93 25.93 9.81 -15.89
N ARG A 94 26.89 10.28 -15.09
CA ARG A 94 26.57 10.64 -13.71
C ARG A 94 25.61 11.83 -13.79
N PRO A 95 24.41 11.77 -13.17
CA PRO A 95 23.57 12.96 -13.07
C PRO A 95 24.41 14.04 -12.38
N ALA A 96 24.45 15.24 -12.98
CA ALA A 96 25.13 16.38 -12.39
C ALA A 96 24.69 16.51 -10.94
N LEU A 97 25.63 16.49 -9.98
CA LEU A 97 25.29 16.75 -8.59
C LEU A 97 24.60 18.12 -8.53
N ASP A 98 23.42 18.18 -7.90
CA ASP A 98 22.83 19.45 -7.54
C ASP A 98 23.84 20.20 -6.66
N GLN A 99 24.37 21.31 -7.17
CA GLN A 99 25.42 22.10 -6.54
C GLN A 99 24.97 22.69 -5.19
N ARG A 100 23.67 22.74 -4.92
CA ARG A 100 23.11 23.22 -3.66
C ARG A 100 23.19 22.19 -2.54
N LEU A 101 23.43 20.93 -2.87
CA LEU A 101 23.54 19.85 -1.89
C LEU A 101 25.01 19.69 -1.48
N PRO A 102 25.27 19.43 -0.18
CA PRO A 102 26.62 19.14 0.26
C PRO A 102 27.14 17.85 -0.40
N PRO A 103 28.46 17.65 -0.50
CA PRO A 103 29.00 16.42 -1.07
C PRO A 103 28.55 15.19 -0.27
N PRO A 104 28.31 14.03 -0.92
CA PRO A 104 28.04 12.79 -0.22
C PRO A 104 29.17 12.49 0.78
N GLY A 105 28.82 12.12 2.02
CA GLY A 105 29.76 12.02 3.14
C GLY A 105 29.67 13.18 4.13
N SER A 106 29.06 14.31 3.76
CA SER A 106 28.90 15.45 4.67
C SER A 106 27.98 15.12 5.85
N MET A 107 28.41 15.54 7.04
CA MET A 107 27.64 15.40 8.28
C MET A 107 26.59 16.50 8.35
N LEU A 108 25.30 16.13 8.38
CA LEU A 108 24.20 17.05 8.63
C LEU A 108 23.87 17.06 10.12
N HIS A 109 23.84 18.25 10.70
CA HIS A 109 23.47 18.49 12.09
C HIS A 109 22.09 19.12 12.14
N ARG A 110 21.16 18.50 12.87
CA ARG A 110 19.82 19.04 13.11
C ARG A 110 19.49 18.96 14.58
N GLU A 111 19.01 20.06 15.14
CA GLU A 111 18.35 20.02 16.45
C GLU A 111 16.88 19.65 16.25
N TYR A 112 16.43 18.62 16.97
CA TYR A 112 15.05 18.19 16.95
C TYR A 112 14.59 17.81 18.35
N LYS A 113 13.56 18.49 18.85
CA LYS A 113 13.02 18.30 20.21
C LYS A 113 14.11 18.36 21.29
N GLY A 114 15.01 19.35 21.21
CA GLY A 114 16.12 19.55 22.14
C GLY A 114 17.23 18.48 22.08
N ARG A 115 17.20 17.60 21.07
CA ARG A 115 18.26 16.60 20.83
C ARG A 115 18.95 16.87 19.51
N GLN A 116 20.28 16.88 19.53
CA GLN A 116 21.07 16.97 18.31
C GLN A 116 21.10 15.62 17.59
N THR A 117 20.66 15.62 16.34
CA THR A 117 20.72 14.47 15.42
C THR A 117 21.81 14.74 14.40
N LYS A 118 22.78 13.82 14.30
CA LYS A 118 23.83 13.83 13.27
C LYS A 118 23.52 12.75 12.25
N THR A 119 23.54 13.08 10.96
CA THR A 119 23.28 12.11 9.89
C THR A 119 24.20 12.37 8.71
N ASN A 120 24.82 11.31 8.18
CA ASN A 120 25.65 11.38 6.97
C ASN A 120 24.75 11.53 5.73
N TYR A 121 24.99 12.59 4.95
CA TYR A 121 24.35 12.82 3.67
C TYR A 121 24.86 11.84 2.60
N SER A 122 23.95 11.16 1.91
CA SER A 122 24.28 10.29 0.78
C SER A 122 23.36 10.62 -0.39
N ASN A 123 23.93 10.87 -1.56
CA ASN A 123 23.20 11.11 -2.81
C ASN A 123 22.79 9.80 -3.52
N ARG A 124 23.03 8.64 -2.89
CA ARG A 124 22.67 7.33 -3.42
C ARG A 124 21.30 6.93 -2.87
N ALA A 125 20.41 6.42 -3.73
CA ALA A 125 19.17 5.81 -3.29
C ALA A 125 19.51 4.64 -2.34
N ARG A 126 19.30 4.82 -1.03
CA ARG A 126 19.46 3.73 -0.06
C ARG A 126 18.33 2.72 -0.27
N ARG A 127 18.67 1.55 -0.81
CA ARG A 127 17.82 0.37 -0.74
C ARG A 127 17.77 -0.07 0.72
N TRP A 128 16.62 0.07 1.36
CA TRP A 128 16.42 -0.42 2.72
C TRP A 128 16.67 -1.94 2.74
N PRO A 129 17.51 -2.48 3.64
CA PRO A 129 17.60 -3.91 3.78
C PRO A 129 16.28 -4.42 4.33
N THR A 130 15.57 -5.22 3.55
CA THR A 130 14.51 -6.09 4.07
C THR A 130 15.18 -7.01 5.08
N ARG A 131 14.85 -6.88 6.38
CA ARG A 131 15.24 -7.83 7.41
C ARG A 131 14.88 -9.24 6.93
N SER A 132 15.88 -10.02 6.54
CA SER A 132 15.83 -11.48 6.60
C SER A 132 16.70 -11.86 7.80
N PRO A 133 16.25 -12.77 8.67
CA PRO A 133 17.05 -13.21 9.81
C PRO A 133 18.20 -14.07 9.28
N ASP A 134 19.45 -13.63 9.47
CA ASP A 134 20.60 -14.51 9.25
C ASP A 134 20.64 -15.57 10.37
N PRO A 135 20.74 -16.86 10.05
CA PRO A 135 20.76 -17.96 11.03
C PRO A 135 22.13 -18.17 11.71
N THR A 136 23.09 -17.27 11.52
CA THR A 136 24.46 -17.45 12.01
C THR A 136 24.90 -16.25 12.86
N SER A 137 24.25 -16.07 14.01
CA SER A 137 24.69 -15.14 15.05
C SER A 137 25.33 -15.94 16.19
N PRO A 138 26.66 -15.97 16.34
CA PRO A 138 27.29 -16.37 17.59
C PRO A 138 27.37 -15.16 18.53
N ASP A 139 27.03 -15.42 19.78
CA ASP A 139 26.99 -14.49 20.90
C ASP A 139 28.18 -13.50 20.97
N SER A 140 27.86 -12.25 21.27
CA SER A 140 28.81 -11.31 21.89
C SER A 140 28.05 -10.24 22.67
N TYR A 141 27.44 -10.67 23.78
CA TYR A 141 27.30 -9.79 24.94
C TYR A 141 28.53 -9.99 25.82
N SER A 142 29.47 -9.06 25.77
CA SER A 142 30.43 -8.83 26.86
C SER A 142 30.08 -7.47 27.46
N LEU A 143 29.50 -7.51 28.66
CA LEU A 143 29.50 -6.39 29.58
C LEU A 143 30.89 -6.31 30.22
N GLU A 144 31.51 -5.14 30.13
CA GLU A 144 32.27 -4.53 31.23
C GLU A 144 31.70 -3.14 31.48
#